data_AF-A0A6S7J210-F1
#
_entry.id   AF-A0A6S7J210-F1
#
_cell.length_a   1.000
_cell.length_b   1.000
_cell.length_c   1.000
_cell.angle_alpha   90.00
_cell.angle_beta   90.00
_cell.angle_gamma   90.00
#
_symmetry.space_group_name_H-M   'P 1'
#
loop_
_entity.id
_entity.type
_entity.pdbx_description
1 polymer ?
#
loop_
_entity_poly.entity_id
_entity_poly.type
_entity_poly.pdbx_seq_one_letter_code
_entity_poly.pdbx_strand_id
1 'polypeptide(L)'
;MPNIDDHDKDGKAVLIGRTTTMYLKYYNLYIIIARIVLVIAQGQASESLDFCFNSTLEGFRFNTTVLMTKGVSQWMECIMECVKEPCCRSINYKKTFQNEPNCEMLHDVIYNTSEKVLERNSSYDYVYLLDPQKV
;
A
#
# COMPACT_ATOMS: atom_id res chain seq x y z
N MET A 1 -41.75 -29.91 65.30
CA MET A 1 -41.49 -28.64 64.59
C MET A 1 -40.30 -28.86 63.67
N PRO A 2 -40.48 -28.99 62.34
CA PRO A 2 -39.35 -29.00 61.41
C PRO A 2 -38.99 -27.57 61.01
N ASN A 3 -37.69 -27.31 60.95
CA ASN A 3 -37.11 -26.02 60.58
C ASN A 3 -37.13 -25.89 59.05
N ILE A 4 -37.62 -24.75 58.58
CA ILE A 4 -37.62 -24.34 57.17
C ILE A 4 -36.28 -23.64 56.91
N ASP A 5 -35.82 -23.68 55.66
CA ASP A 5 -34.72 -22.90 55.07
C ASP A 5 -33.33 -23.56 54.98
N ASP A 6 -33.11 -24.36 53.94
CA ASP A 6 -31.76 -24.46 53.33
C ASP A 6 -31.73 -24.90 51.84
N HIS A 7 -32.71 -24.48 51.02
CA HIS A 7 -32.79 -24.92 49.61
C HIS A 7 -32.71 -23.80 48.53
N ASP A 8 -32.55 -22.51 48.88
CA ASP A 8 -32.63 -21.38 47.91
C ASP A 8 -31.32 -20.60 47.66
N LYS A 9 -30.15 -21.08 48.12
CA LYS A 9 -28.87 -20.37 47.91
C LYS A 9 -28.10 -20.82 46.67
N ASP A 10 -28.16 -22.11 46.33
CA ASP A 10 -27.40 -22.66 45.20
C ASP A 10 -28.00 -22.31 43.82
N GLY A 11 -29.32 -22.20 43.73
CA GLY A 11 -30.02 -21.85 42.48
C GLY A 11 -29.74 -20.42 42.00
N LYS A 12 -29.62 -19.46 42.94
CA LYS A 12 -29.31 -18.05 42.62
C LYS A 12 -27.87 -17.87 42.15
N ALA A 13 -26.90 -18.53 42.78
CA ALA A 13 -25.50 -18.44 42.38
C ALA A 13 -25.25 -18.98 40.96
N VAL A 14 -25.91 -20.09 40.58
CA VAL A 14 -25.83 -20.67 39.23
C VAL A 14 -26.46 -19.75 38.17
N LEU A 15 -27.59 -19.10 38.50
CA LEU A 15 -28.26 -18.18 37.58
C LEU A 15 -27.44 -16.89 37.35
N ILE A 16 -26.82 -16.37 38.41
CA ILE A 16 -25.92 -15.19 38.37
C ILE A 16 -24.65 -15.53 37.59
N GLY A 17 -24.06 -16.71 37.78
CA GLY A 17 -22.89 -17.18 37.01
C GLY A 17 -23.18 -17.36 35.51
N ARG A 18 -24.37 -17.86 35.16
CA ARG A 18 -24.83 -17.98 33.76
C ARG A 18 -25.10 -16.63 33.10
N THR A 19 -25.69 -15.69 33.82
CA THR A 19 -25.93 -14.34 33.30
C THR A 19 -24.63 -13.56 33.16
N THR A 20 -23.73 -13.57 34.15
CA THR A 20 -22.41 -12.91 34.04
C THR A 20 -21.53 -13.50 32.93
N THR A 21 -21.49 -14.82 32.76
CA THR A 21 -20.77 -15.44 31.63
C THR A 21 -21.39 -15.07 30.27
N MET A 22 -22.71 -14.92 30.19
CA MET A 22 -23.40 -14.43 28.99
C MET A 22 -23.04 -12.96 28.70
N TYR A 23 -23.04 -12.08 29.71
CA TYR A 23 -22.61 -10.69 29.58
C TYR A 23 -21.14 -10.57 29.16
N LEU A 24 -20.25 -11.39 29.72
CA LEU A 24 -18.84 -11.43 29.31
C LEU A 24 -18.69 -11.86 27.84
N LYS A 25 -19.45 -12.87 27.39
CA LYS A 25 -19.41 -13.31 25.99
C LYS A 25 -19.90 -12.23 25.04
N TYR A 26 -20.98 -11.53 25.41
CA TYR A 26 -21.52 -10.41 24.63
C TYR A 26 -20.53 -9.24 24.55
N TYR A 27 -19.87 -8.91 25.66
CA TYR A 27 -18.84 -7.88 25.72
C TYR A 27 -17.61 -8.23 24.87
N ASN A 28 -17.14 -9.48 24.93
CA ASN A 28 -16.04 -9.95 24.06
C ASN A 28 -16.43 -9.92 22.57
N LEU A 29 -17.65 -10.33 22.23
CA LEU A 29 -18.16 -10.26 20.86
C LEU A 29 -18.21 -8.81 20.37
N TYR A 30 -18.65 -7.88 21.21
CA TYR A 30 -18.68 -6.45 20.91
C TYR A 30 -17.26 -5.89 20.65
N ILE A 31 -16.27 -6.25 21.48
CA ILE A 31 -14.87 -5.83 21.25
C ILE A 31 -14.34 -6.36 19.91
N ILE A 32 -14.62 -7.62 19.57
CA ILE A 32 -14.18 -8.20 18.29
C ILE A 32 -14.79 -7.43 17.11
N ILE A 33 -16.10 -7.16 17.17
CA ILE A 33 -16.80 -6.39 16.13
C ILE A 33 -16.22 -4.98 16.03
N ALA A 34 -16.00 -4.29 17.15
CA ALA A 34 -15.42 -2.95 17.16
C ALA A 34 -14.00 -2.91 16.55
N ARG A 35 -13.19 -3.96 16.77
CA ARG A 35 -11.87 -4.10 16.16
C ARG A 35 -11.95 -4.30 14.64
N ILE A 36 -12.87 -5.14 14.18
CA ILE A 36 -13.10 -5.36 12.74
C ILE A 36 -13.54 -4.06 12.07
N VAL A 37 -14.49 -3.34 12.68
CA VAL A 37 -14.95 -2.03 12.18
C VAL A 37 -13.82 -1.01 12.14
N LEU A 38 -12.93 -0.98 13.15
CA LEU A 38 -11.77 -0.10 13.15
C LEU A 38 -10.78 -0.42 12.02
N VAL A 39 -10.52 -1.70 11.75
CA VAL A 39 -9.64 -2.14 10.64
C VAL A 39 -10.26 -1.77 9.28
N ILE A 40 -11.57 -1.92 9.13
CA ILE A 40 -12.27 -1.54 7.88
C ILE A 40 -12.31 -0.01 7.72
N ALA A 41 -12.50 0.74 8.81
CA ALA A 41 -12.47 2.21 8.80
C ALA A 41 -11.07 2.79 8.55
N GLN A 42 -10.01 2.03 8.84
CA GLN A 42 -8.64 2.32 8.42
C GLN A 42 -8.38 1.98 6.94
N GLY A 43 -9.42 1.65 6.17
CA GLY A 43 -9.35 1.56 4.71
C GLY A 43 -8.56 2.74 4.17
N GLN A 44 -7.39 2.43 3.62
CA GLN A 44 -6.38 3.41 3.23
C GLN A 44 -7.05 4.48 2.38
N ALA A 45 -6.83 5.75 2.72
CA ALA A 45 -7.04 6.82 1.77
C ALA A 45 -6.20 6.48 0.53
N SER A 46 -6.87 5.99 -0.51
CA SER A 46 -6.26 5.75 -1.80
C SER A 46 -6.01 7.11 -2.41
N GLU A 47 -4.85 7.71 -2.12
CA GLU A 47 -4.33 8.78 -2.96
C GLU A 47 -4.23 8.21 -4.37
N SER A 48 -5.04 8.70 -5.31
CA SER A 48 -4.97 8.25 -6.69
C SER A 48 -3.64 8.71 -7.27
N LEU A 49 -2.79 7.74 -7.60
CA LEU A 49 -1.53 8.03 -8.27
C LEU A 49 -1.80 8.33 -9.76
N ASP A 50 -1.67 9.60 -10.15
CA ASP A 50 -1.73 10.00 -11.55
C ASP A 50 -0.33 9.89 -12.19
N PHE A 51 -0.16 8.82 -12.98
CA PHE A 51 1.02 8.59 -13.83
C PHE A 51 0.61 8.49 -15.29
N CYS A 52 1.52 8.84 -16.21
CA CYS A 52 1.28 8.73 -17.63
C CYS A 52 2.26 7.76 -18.27
N PHE A 53 1.71 6.72 -18.89
CA PHE A 53 2.42 5.89 -19.84
C PHE A 53 2.10 6.35 -21.26
N ASN A 54 3.06 7.01 -21.90
CA ASN A 54 2.94 7.36 -23.31
C ASN A 54 3.45 6.19 -24.16
N SER A 55 2.54 5.48 -24.83
CA SER A 55 2.88 4.33 -25.69
C SER A 55 3.85 4.68 -26.83
N THR A 56 3.93 5.95 -27.23
CA THR A 56 4.91 6.41 -28.23
C THR A 56 6.35 6.33 -27.72
N LEU A 57 6.54 6.27 -26.40
CA LEU A 57 7.83 6.19 -25.71
C LEU A 57 8.19 4.75 -25.30
N GLU A 58 7.42 3.74 -25.72
CA GLU A 58 7.77 2.34 -25.49
C GLU A 58 9.08 2.00 -26.19
N GLY A 59 9.98 1.28 -25.50
CA GLY A 59 11.29 0.94 -26.07
C GLY A 59 12.24 2.13 -26.18
N PHE A 60 12.02 3.18 -25.39
CA PHE A 60 12.96 4.28 -25.20
C PHE A 60 13.45 4.34 -23.75
N ARG A 61 14.71 4.77 -23.61
CA ARG A 61 15.34 5.15 -22.35
C ARG A 61 15.58 6.65 -22.35
N PHE A 62 15.19 7.34 -21.29
CA PHE A 62 15.49 8.75 -21.12
C PHE A 62 16.93 8.90 -20.58
N ASN A 63 17.82 9.46 -21.41
CA ASN A 63 19.22 9.65 -21.08
C ASN A 63 19.44 10.95 -20.29
N THR A 64 19.01 10.95 -19.03
CA THR A 64 19.30 12.01 -18.07
C THR A 64 20.06 11.47 -16.86
N THR A 65 20.39 12.36 -15.92
CA THR A 65 21.01 12.00 -14.66
C THR A 65 20.07 11.12 -13.84
N VAL A 66 20.54 9.92 -13.51
CA VAL A 66 19.81 8.99 -12.64
C VAL A 66 19.94 9.46 -11.20
N LEU A 67 18.79 9.66 -10.54
CA LEU A 67 18.72 10.03 -9.12
C LEU A 67 19.09 8.82 -8.24
N MET A 68 18.44 7.69 -8.50
CA MET A 68 18.61 6.47 -7.72
C MET A 68 18.27 5.25 -8.58
N THR A 69 18.88 4.11 -8.27
CA THR A 69 18.54 2.83 -8.89
C THR A 69 18.01 1.84 -7.86
N LYS A 70 17.07 1.00 -8.27
CA LYS A 70 16.49 -0.05 -7.41
C LYS A 70 16.20 -1.32 -8.20
N GLY A 71 16.41 -2.47 -7.56
CA GLY A 71 15.95 -3.76 -8.07
C GLY A 71 14.51 -3.98 -7.63
N VAL A 72 13.60 -4.15 -8.59
CA VAL A 72 12.18 -4.39 -8.37
C VAL A 72 11.70 -5.59 -9.18
N SER A 73 10.58 -6.18 -8.79
CA SER A 73 10.02 -7.34 -9.49
C SER A 73 9.31 -6.97 -10.80
N GLN A 74 8.71 -5.78 -10.88
CA GLN A 74 7.87 -5.33 -11.99
C GLN A 74 7.85 -3.80 -12.10
N TRP A 75 7.43 -3.29 -13.27
CA TRP A 75 7.43 -1.84 -13.57
C TRP A 75 6.56 -1.02 -12.62
N MET A 76 5.40 -1.53 -12.19
CA MET A 76 4.54 -0.84 -11.22
C MET A 76 5.23 -0.60 -9.88
N GLU A 77 6.08 -1.55 -9.45
CA GLU A 77 6.84 -1.39 -8.21
C GLU A 77 7.89 -0.27 -8.36
N CYS A 78 8.52 -0.15 -9.54
CA CYS A 78 9.42 0.98 -9.82
C CYS A 78 8.71 2.34 -9.69
N ILE A 79 7.47 2.44 -10.18
CA ILE A 79 6.66 3.65 -10.03
C ILE A 79 6.37 3.93 -8.56
N MET A 80 5.93 2.92 -7.81
CA MET A 80 5.63 3.08 -6.38
C MET A 80 6.86 3.49 -5.56
N GLU A 81 8.05 3.02 -5.94
CA GLU A 81 9.30 3.45 -5.31
C GLU A 81 9.65 4.90 -5.69
N CYS A 82 9.45 5.30 -6.95
CA CYS A 82 9.59 6.69 -7.37
C CYS A 82 8.67 7.63 -6.59
N VAL A 83 7.41 7.26 -6.36
CA VAL A 83 6.47 8.09 -5.59
C VAL A 83 6.92 8.34 -4.15
N LYS A 84 7.63 7.36 -3.54
CA LYS A 84 8.18 7.49 -2.19
C LYS A 84 9.46 8.32 -2.14
N GLU A 85 10.19 8.37 -3.25
CA GLU A 85 11.47 9.06 -3.34
C GLU A 85 11.25 10.56 -3.63
N PRO A 86 11.66 11.46 -2.72
CA PRO A 86 11.57 12.90 -2.95
C PRO A 86 12.25 13.26 -4.27
N CYS A 87 11.66 14.21 -5.00
CA CYS A 87 12.21 14.71 -6.26
C CYS A 87 12.21 13.72 -7.44
N CYS A 88 11.74 12.47 -7.27
CA CYS A 88 11.51 11.59 -8.41
C CYS A 88 10.30 12.05 -9.19
N ARG A 89 10.46 12.18 -10.52
CA ARG A 89 9.40 12.65 -11.42
C ARG A 89 9.14 11.70 -12.59
N SER A 90 10.11 10.84 -12.91
CA SER A 90 9.96 9.82 -13.94
C SER A 90 10.90 8.64 -13.70
N ILE A 91 10.72 7.56 -14.45
CA ILE A 91 11.51 6.33 -14.36
C ILE A 91 11.93 5.83 -15.74
N ASN A 92 13.08 5.15 -15.80
CA ASN A 92 13.36 4.15 -16.83
C ASN A 92 13.23 2.76 -16.20
N TYR A 93 12.35 1.92 -16.75
CA TYR A 93 12.20 0.54 -16.34
C TYR A 93 12.86 -0.41 -17.33
N LYS A 94 13.82 -1.22 -16.88
CA LYS A 94 14.48 -2.24 -17.69
C LYS A 94 13.66 -3.53 -17.67
N LYS A 95 13.14 -3.94 -18.83
CA LYS A 95 12.31 -5.16 -18.99
C LYS A 95 13.05 -6.44 -18.60
N THR A 96 14.35 -6.49 -18.84
CA THR A 96 15.20 -7.65 -18.58
C THR A 96 16.35 -7.28 -17.64
N PHE A 97 16.44 -7.97 -16.50
CA PHE A 97 17.52 -7.78 -15.54
C PHE A 97 18.04 -9.12 -15.08
N GLN A 98 19.36 -9.32 -15.20
CA GLN A 98 20.01 -10.53 -14.73
C GLN A 98 20.73 -10.30 -13.41
N ASN A 99 21.43 -9.16 -13.24
CA ASN A 99 22.18 -8.82 -12.02
C ASN A 99 22.24 -7.31 -11.73
N GLU A 100 21.52 -6.48 -12.49
CA GLU A 100 21.53 -5.03 -12.35
C GLU A 100 20.17 -4.53 -11.87
N PRO A 101 20.11 -3.39 -11.15
CA PRO A 101 18.86 -2.70 -10.89
C PRO A 101 18.09 -2.45 -12.20
N ASN A 102 16.78 -2.71 -12.17
CA ASN A 102 15.90 -2.55 -13.33
C ASN A 102 14.99 -1.32 -13.23
N CYS A 103 15.15 -0.52 -12.18
CA CYS A 103 14.43 0.73 -11.99
C CYS A 103 15.46 1.86 -11.87
N GLU A 104 15.49 2.77 -12.83
CA GLU A 104 16.20 4.04 -12.73
C GLU A 104 15.18 5.14 -12.41
N MET A 105 15.30 5.79 -11.26
CA MET A 105 14.49 6.93 -10.85
C MET A 105 15.14 8.23 -11.31
N LEU A 106 14.36 9.17 -11.83
CA LEU A 106 14.85 10.35 -12.52
C LEU A 106 14.19 11.62 -11.98
N HIS A 107 14.96 12.71 -11.93
CA HIS A 107 14.46 14.01 -11.52
C HIS A 107 13.69 14.76 -12.63
N ASP A 108 14.01 14.45 -13.88
CA ASP A 108 13.49 15.18 -15.04
C ASP A 108 12.26 14.51 -15.64
N VAL A 109 11.50 15.26 -16.42
CA VAL A 109 10.37 14.76 -17.21
C VAL A 109 10.49 15.31 -18.63
N ILE A 110 10.08 14.52 -19.62
CA ILE A 110 10.02 14.97 -21.00
C ILE A 110 8.81 15.89 -21.17
N TYR A 111 9.04 17.20 -21.06
CA TYR A 111 8.00 18.21 -21.32
C TYR A 111 8.15 18.91 -22.68
N ASN A 112 9.34 18.93 -23.30
CA ASN A 112 9.55 19.62 -24.59
C ASN A 112 10.93 19.39 -25.24
N THR A 113 11.70 18.40 -24.79
CA THR A 113 13.11 18.25 -25.17
C THR A 113 13.27 17.52 -26.50
N SER A 114 14.28 17.94 -27.27
CA SER A 114 14.62 17.34 -28.57
C SER A 114 14.82 15.83 -28.44
N GLU A 115 14.47 15.07 -29.48
CA GLU A 115 14.66 13.62 -29.59
C GLU A 115 16.04 13.10 -29.12
N LYS A 116 17.07 13.96 -29.10
CA LYS A 116 18.44 13.65 -28.69
C LYS A 116 18.58 13.10 -27.26
N VAL A 117 17.62 13.31 -26.37
CA VAL A 117 17.69 12.80 -24.98
C VAL A 117 16.96 11.46 -24.81
N LEU A 118 16.15 11.06 -25.79
CA LEU A 118 15.47 9.77 -25.82
C LEU A 118 16.30 8.80 -26.65
N GLU A 119 16.86 7.81 -25.98
CA GLU A 119 17.61 6.75 -26.64
C GLU A 119 16.68 5.60 -26.97
N ARG A 120 16.58 5.24 -28.25
CA ARG A 120 15.87 4.02 -28.65
C ARG A 120 16.58 2.82 -28.05
N ASN A 121 15.93 2.16 -27.10
CA ASN A 121 16.42 0.97 -26.44
C ASN A 121 15.23 0.11 -26.02
N SER A 122 14.95 -0.95 -26.79
CA SER A 122 13.80 -1.83 -26.58
C SER A 122 13.82 -2.58 -25.24
N SER A 123 14.95 -2.58 -24.55
CA SER A 123 15.07 -3.17 -23.21
C SER A 123 14.50 -2.27 -22.12
N TYR A 124 14.15 -1.01 -22.43
CA TYR A 124 13.65 -0.04 -21.48
C TYR A 124 12.28 0.50 -21.88
N ASP A 125 11.49 0.88 -20.86
CA ASP A 125 10.32 1.74 -21.01
C ASP A 125 10.48 2.97 -20.12
N TYR A 126 10.12 4.12 -20.65
CA TYR A 126 10.08 5.38 -19.93
C TYR A 126 8.67 5.71 -19.45
N VAL A 127 8.53 6.11 -18.18
CA VAL A 127 7.24 6.49 -17.58
C VAL A 127 7.42 7.74 -16.72
N TYR A 128 6.47 8.65 -16.72
CA TYR A 128 6.53 9.86 -15.90
C TYR A 128 5.27 10.07 -15.04
N LEU A 129 5.46 10.71 -13.90
CA LEU A 129 4.38 11.11 -12.99
C LEU A 129 3.78 12.43 -13.48
N LEU A 130 2.44 12.56 -13.46
CA LEU A 130 1.77 13.78 -13.92
C LEU A 130 1.90 14.91 -12.90
N ASP A 131 1.72 14.59 -11.63
CA ASP A 131 1.85 15.52 -10.50
C ASP A 131 2.84 14.95 -9.46
N PRO A 132 4.15 14.93 -9.75
CA PRO A 132 5.14 14.48 -8.78
C PRO A 132 5.15 15.41 -7.56
N GLN A 133 5.18 14.85 -6.34
CA GLN A 133 5.26 15.64 -5.12
C GLN A 133 6.52 16.53 -5.17
N LYS A 134 6.33 17.85 -5.09
CA LYS A 134 7.40 18.83 -4.95
C LYS A 134 7.63 19.03 -3.46
N VAL A 135 8.69 18.41 -2.93
CA VAL A 135 9.18 18.73 -1.57
C VAL A 135 10.08 19.94 -1.65
#